data_AF-A0A3A6JZ01-F1
#
_entry.id   AF-A0A3A6JZ01-F1
#
_cell.length_a   1.000
_cell.length_b   1.000
_cell.length_c   1.000
_cell.angle_alpha   90.00
_cell.angle_beta   90.00
_cell.angle_gamma   90.00
#
_symmetry.space_group_name_H-M   'P 1'
#
loop_
_entity.id
_entity.type
_entity.pdbx_description
1 polymer ?
#
loop_
_entity_poly.entity_id
_entity_poly.type
_entity_poly.pdbx_seq_one_letter_code
_entity_poly.pdbx_strand_id
1 'polypeptide(L)'
;MKTMADNIYYELMNPKKTEALIPKPDCKYVLSEGDDTYYDFLLSKKYDTSELNSLKKKVKDRDAKLDDYKDDKKDAENSEESKKQKKGKDEISGSSNIYVEKISNPEFKVTDIVGSFAKTIGSFANLNGIDTRDSLYATLYAMNMFSYRTYVYEGKYKYNEDNNGAEITYSNCNSKYAGLESKWQDENKTFVYNKSLTNQMINLENNAANNAEIEYILYGKTNEKNLEKAYLSIYELRMALNLASGFVNFWPEKKDNETAKAIRGAARLIEKATQGIIPAPVTKCVLIALLAALESVNDMKILNKGIPLEVYKKTDKQWAYSMGGSGEDVSSNNPKDPQKGDGIRMQYSDYLFVFLYSTLEKGDKLTNAAYSRIGRVIEANMQKVTGDSSYDLKNSKTMFTITAEIEVPPMMMDQPLASDYRKYLDNGQWNRYTLKMSRGY
;
A
#
# COMPACT_ATOMS: atom_id res chain seq x y z
N MET A 1 12.36 -40.19 -53.35
CA MET A 1 12.81 -39.80 -51.99
C MET A 1 13.09 -38.28 -51.90
N LYS A 2 12.15 -37.41 -52.29
CA LYS A 2 12.35 -35.95 -52.16
C LYS A 2 11.06 -35.10 -52.18
N THR A 3 9.94 -35.57 -51.61
CA THR A 3 8.65 -34.85 -51.71
C THR A 3 7.71 -34.94 -50.49
N MET A 4 8.17 -35.42 -49.33
CA MET A 4 7.32 -35.47 -48.11
C MET A 4 7.76 -34.51 -46.99
N ALA A 5 8.97 -33.95 -47.05
CA ALA A 5 9.48 -33.06 -46.00
C ALA A 5 9.02 -31.58 -46.18
N ASP A 6 8.73 -31.14 -47.41
CA ASP A 6 8.40 -29.74 -47.68
C ASP A 6 6.92 -29.38 -47.42
N ASN A 7 6.04 -30.37 -47.29
CA ASN A 7 4.59 -30.13 -47.09
C ASN A 7 4.22 -29.86 -45.62
N ILE A 8 5.02 -30.32 -44.65
CA ILE A 8 4.76 -30.10 -43.21
C ILE A 8 5.12 -28.66 -42.80
N TYR A 9 6.10 -28.06 -43.47
CA TYR A 9 6.55 -26.69 -43.16
C TYR A 9 5.54 -25.62 -43.61
N TYR A 10 4.76 -25.89 -44.66
CA TYR A 10 3.74 -24.96 -45.17
C TYR A 10 2.42 -24.97 -44.37
N GLU A 11 2.05 -26.08 -43.73
CA GLU A 11 0.82 -26.17 -42.92
C GLU A 11 0.97 -25.52 -41.53
N LEU A 12 2.18 -25.41 -40.99
CA LEU A 12 2.45 -24.76 -39.69
C LEU A 12 2.38 -23.22 -39.74
N MET A 13 2.49 -22.61 -40.93
CA MET A 13 2.60 -21.15 -41.09
C MET A 13 1.27 -20.46 -41.47
N ASN A 14 0.18 -21.20 -41.67
CA ASN A 14 -1.13 -20.62 -42.00
C ASN A 14 -2.27 -21.32 -41.23
N PRO A 15 -2.63 -20.86 -40.03
CA PRO A 15 -3.77 -21.42 -39.31
C PRO A 15 -5.07 -21.07 -40.04
N LYS A 16 -5.73 -22.09 -40.60
CA LYS A 16 -7.12 -21.97 -41.06
C LYS A 16 -7.99 -21.62 -39.84
N LYS A 17 -8.74 -20.52 -39.96
CA LYS A 17 -9.82 -20.17 -39.02
C LYS A 17 -10.84 -21.31 -39.03
N THR A 18 -10.81 -22.14 -38.01
CA THR A 18 -11.94 -22.98 -37.64
C THR A 18 -12.39 -22.53 -36.26
N GLU A 19 -13.56 -21.89 -36.24
CA GLU A 19 -14.38 -21.70 -35.05
C GLU A 19 -14.63 -23.08 -34.43
N ALA A 20 -13.93 -23.37 -33.34
CA ALA A 20 -14.25 -24.50 -32.49
C ALA A 20 -14.66 -23.91 -31.13
N LEU A 21 -15.92 -24.14 -30.77
CA LEU A 21 -16.45 -23.92 -29.43
C LEU A 21 -15.40 -24.39 -28.41
N ILE A 22 -14.85 -23.46 -27.63
CA ILE A 22 -14.05 -23.79 -26.46
C ILE A 22 -15.05 -24.13 -25.36
N PRO A 23 -15.21 -25.41 -24.94
CA PRO A 23 -15.74 -25.63 -23.61
C PRO A 23 -14.66 -25.11 -22.67
N LYS A 24 -14.98 -24.10 -21.85
CA LYS A 24 -14.16 -23.76 -20.69
C LYS A 24 -13.88 -25.06 -19.93
N PRO A 25 -12.63 -25.52 -19.79
CA PRO A 25 -12.34 -26.57 -18.84
C PRO A 25 -12.44 -25.90 -17.47
N ASP A 26 -13.50 -26.19 -16.74
CA ASP A 26 -13.54 -25.95 -15.32
C ASP A 26 -12.43 -26.81 -14.69
N CYS A 27 -11.25 -26.21 -14.49
CA CYS A 27 -10.09 -26.79 -13.80
C CYS A 27 -10.38 -27.17 -12.32
N LYS A 28 -11.64 -27.13 -11.91
CA LYS A 28 -12.11 -27.44 -10.56
C LYS A 28 -12.54 -28.91 -10.40
N TYR A 29 -12.82 -29.63 -11.50
CA TYR A 29 -13.40 -30.98 -11.42
C TYR A 29 -12.42 -32.16 -11.53
N VAL A 30 -11.16 -31.96 -11.95
CA VAL A 30 -10.24 -33.09 -12.17
C VAL A 30 -9.62 -33.63 -10.87
N LEU A 31 -9.67 -32.88 -9.77
CA LEU A 31 -8.94 -33.24 -8.53
C LEU A 31 -9.80 -33.34 -7.27
N SER A 32 -11.06 -32.89 -7.26
CA SER A 32 -11.89 -32.99 -6.04
C SER A 32 -12.54 -34.37 -5.87
N GLU A 33 -12.71 -35.10 -6.96
CA GLU A 33 -13.03 -36.52 -6.98
C GLU A 33 -12.24 -37.07 -8.15
N GLY A 34 -11.06 -37.63 -7.89
CA GLY A 34 -10.38 -38.42 -8.91
C GLY A 34 -11.30 -39.58 -9.25
N ASP A 35 -12.06 -39.44 -10.33
CA ASP A 35 -12.92 -40.49 -10.86
C ASP A 35 -12.03 -41.73 -10.98
N ASP A 36 -12.27 -42.73 -10.11
CA ASP A 36 -11.40 -43.91 -9.98
C ASP A 36 -11.19 -44.58 -11.34
N THR A 37 -12.09 -44.33 -12.30
CA THR A 37 -12.05 -44.57 -13.73
C THR A 37 -10.71 -44.26 -14.43
N TYR A 38 -10.00 -43.17 -14.08
CA TYR A 38 -8.70 -42.86 -14.74
C TYR A 38 -7.55 -43.69 -14.19
N TYR A 39 -7.53 -43.92 -12.87
CA TYR A 39 -6.56 -44.82 -12.24
C TYR A 39 -6.83 -46.27 -12.64
N ASP A 40 -8.10 -46.66 -12.75
CA ASP A 40 -8.56 -47.96 -13.25
C ASP A 40 -8.23 -48.15 -14.73
N PHE A 41 -8.30 -47.08 -15.53
CA PHE A 41 -7.84 -47.08 -16.92
C PHE A 41 -6.33 -47.36 -17.02
N LEU A 42 -5.50 -46.74 -16.18
CA LEU A 42 -4.06 -47.01 -16.13
C LEU A 42 -3.73 -48.41 -15.58
N LEU A 43 -4.49 -48.90 -14.59
CA LEU A 43 -4.42 -50.27 -14.08
C LEU A 43 -4.76 -51.31 -15.17
N SER A 44 -5.74 -51.02 -16.02
CA SER A 44 -6.16 -51.89 -17.14
C SER A 44 -5.09 -52.04 -18.23
N LYS A 45 -4.11 -51.12 -18.30
CA LYS A 45 -3.00 -51.11 -19.27
C LYS A 45 -1.75 -51.89 -18.83
N LYS A 46 -1.83 -52.72 -17.77
CA LYS A 46 -0.73 -53.56 -17.24
C LYS A 46 0.50 -52.77 -16.76
N TYR A 47 0.31 -51.64 -16.09
CA TYR A 47 1.37 -51.08 -15.25
C TYR A 47 1.46 -51.86 -13.93
N ASP A 48 2.68 -52.03 -13.38
CA ASP A 48 2.90 -52.75 -12.13
C ASP A 48 2.09 -52.11 -11.00
N THR A 49 1.13 -52.88 -10.48
CA THR A 49 0.16 -52.49 -9.45
C THR A 49 0.86 -52.05 -8.16
N SER A 50 2.07 -52.56 -7.88
CA SER A 50 2.85 -52.18 -6.70
C SER A 50 3.40 -50.76 -6.82
N GLU A 51 3.99 -50.41 -7.97
CA GLU A 51 4.49 -49.06 -8.23
C GLU A 51 3.37 -48.04 -8.25
N LEU A 52 2.23 -48.36 -8.90
CA LEU A 52 1.09 -47.44 -9.02
C LEU A 52 0.40 -47.18 -7.66
N ASN A 53 0.28 -48.19 -6.80
CA ASN A 53 -0.24 -48.01 -5.44
C ASN A 53 0.74 -47.21 -4.56
N SER A 54 2.05 -47.43 -4.71
CA SER A 54 3.06 -46.62 -4.04
C SER A 54 3.05 -45.16 -4.50
N LEU A 55 2.78 -44.92 -5.79
CA LEU A 55 2.58 -43.60 -6.37
C LEU A 55 1.30 -42.98 -5.83
N LYS A 56 0.14 -43.65 -5.87
CA LYS A 56 -1.15 -43.17 -5.32
C LYS A 56 -1.02 -42.76 -3.84
N LYS A 57 -0.27 -43.54 -3.03
CA LYS A 57 0.03 -43.18 -1.63
C LYS A 57 0.93 -41.95 -1.52
N LYS A 58 2.01 -41.88 -2.30
CA LYS A 58 2.93 -40.71 -2.32
C LYS A 58 2.26 -39.44 -2.85
N VAL A 59 1.31 -39.56 -3.79
CA VAL A 59 0.48 -38.43 -4.27
C VAL A 59 -0.37 -37.92 -3.11
N LYS A 60 -1.13 -38.81 -2.45
CA LYS A 60 -1.98 -38.45 -1.30
C LYS A 60 -1.20 -37.80 -0.16
N ASP A 61 -0.05 -38.35 0.23
CA ASP A 61 0.79 -37.79 1.30
C ASP A 61 1.41 -36.41 0.92
N ARG A 62 1.46 -36.05 -0.37
CA ARG A 62 2.03 -34.80 -0.87
C ARG A 62 0.97 -33.76 -1.24
N ASP A 63 -0.20 -34.21 -1.68
CA ASP A 63 -1.41 -33.40 -1.72
C ASP A 63 -1.73 -32.90 -0.32
N ALA A 64 -1.58 -33.76 0.71
CA ALA A 64 -1.65 -33.36 2.11
C ALA A 64 -0.68 -32.20 2.45
N LYS A 65 0.55 -32.20 1.92
CA LYS A 65 1.50 -31.07 2.13
C LYS A 65 1.12 -29.80 1.38
N LEU A 66 0.53 -29.92 0.19
CA LEU A 66 0.00 -28.76 -0.53
C LEU A 66 -1.22 -28.20 0.21
N ASP A 67 -2.02 -29.07 0.80
CA ASP A 67 -3.13 -28.71 1.66
C ASP A 67 -2.62 -28.08 2.97
N ASP A 68 -1.52 -28.55 3.56
CA ASP A 68 -0.84 -27.88 4.68
C ASP A 68 -0.50 -26.42 4.32
N TYR A 69 0.12 -26.15 3.16
CA TYR A 69 0.40 -24.77 2.74
C TYR A 69 -0.86 -23.93 2.48
N LYS A 70 -1.94 -24.55 1.99
CA LYS A 70 -3.22 -23.85 1.79
C LYS A 70 -3.91 -23.57 3.12
N ASP A 71 -3.83 -24.50 4.06
CA ASP A 71 -4.44 -24.41 5.38
C ASP A 71 -3.64 -23.43 6.23
N ASP A 72 -2.31 -23.46 6.21
CA ASP A 72 -1.44 -22.43 6.78
C ASP A 72 -1.81 -21.03 6.25
N LYS A 73 -2.02 -20.90 4.93
CA LYS A 73 -2.49 -19.64 4.33
C LYS A 73 -3.86 -19.24 4.87
N LYS A 74 -4.84 -20.14 4.86
CA LYS A 74 -6.19 -19.85 5.35
C LYS A 74 -6.16 -19.48 6.83
N ASP A 75 -5.39 -20.19 7.64
CA ASP A 75 -5.27 -19.97 9.07
C ASP A 75 -4.60 -18.64 9.36
N ALA A 76 -3.53 -18.30 8.62
CA ALA A 76 -2.91 -16.98 8.69
C ALA A 76 -3.90 -15.86 8.30
N GLU A 77 -4.65 -16.02 7.19
CA GLU A 77 -5.61 -15.03 6.70
C GLU A 77 -6.87 -14.89 7.58
N ASN A 78 -7.28 -15.98 8.25
CA ASN A 78 -8.48 -16.08 9.07
C ASN A 78 -8.23 -16.00 10.58
N SER A 79 -6.97 -15.94 11.01
CA SER A 79 -6.63 -15.72 12.42
C SER A 79 -7.37 -14.49 12.96
N GLU A 80 -7.76 -14.54 14.24
CA GLU A 80 -8.48 -13.43 14.87
C GLU A 80 -7.68 -12.13 14.77
N GLU A 81 -6.36 -12.20 14.91
CA GLU A 81 -5.45 -11.08 14.75
C GLU A 81 -5.50 -10.50 13.32
N SER A 82 -5.41 -11.32 12.28
CA SER A 82 -5.54 -10.85 10.89
C SER A 82 -6.91 -10.25 10.60
N LYS A 83 -7.99 -10.80 11.19
CA LYS A 83 -9.35 -10.24 11.05
C LYS A 83 -9.48 -8.88 11.76
N LYS A 84 -8.95 -8.76 12.98
CA LYS A 84 -8.90 -7.49 13.73
C LYS A 84 -8.09 -6.46 12.96
N GLN A 85 -6.92 -6.87 12.46
CA GLN A 85 -6.09 -6.02 11.63
C GLN A 85 -6.79 -5.61 10.34
N LYS A 86 -7.45 -6.50 9.59
CA LYS A 86 -8.19 -6.09 8.38
C LYS A 86 -9.24 -5.00 8.66
N LYS A 87 -9.93 -5.05 9.82
CA LYS A 87 -10.98 -4.07 10.17
C LYS A 87 -10.46 -2.81 10.86
N GLY A 88 -9.38 -2.92 11.63
CA GLY A 88 -8.78 -1.81 12.39
C GLY A 88 -9.71 -1.17 13.43
N LYS A 89 -10.63 -1.96 14.04
CA LYS A 89 -11.67 -1.42 14.94
C LYS A 89 -11.11 -0.81 16.21
N ASP A 90 -10.05 -1.41 16.77
CA ASP A 90 -9.47 -0.96 18.03
C ASP A 90 -8.76 0.39 17.83
N GLU A 91 -8.13 0.59 16.68
CA GLU A 91 -7.41 1.82 16.30
C GLU A 91 -8.32 3.03 16.08
N ILE A 92 -9.59 2.80 15.71
CA ILE A 92 -10.58 3.87 15.49
C ILE A 92 -11.62 3.98 16.61
N SER A 93 -11.36 3.33 17.75
CA SER A 93 -12.24 3.41 18.91
C SER A 93 -12.41 4.87 19.35
N GLY A 94 -13.67 5.32 19.48
CA GLY A 94 -14.00 6.72 19.82
C GLY A 94 -13.98 7.71 18.64
N SER A 95 -13.57 7.28 17.45
CA SER A 95 -13.54 8.11 16.25
C SER A 95 -14.91 8.17 15.56
N SER A 96 -15.26 9.33 15.01
CA SER A 96 -16.48 9.56 14.23
C SER A 96 -16.22 9.36 12.74
N ASN A 97 -17.23 8.89 12.00
CA ASN A 97 -17.15 8.86 10.54
C ASN A 97 -17.29 10.28 10.00
N ILE A 98 -16.45 10.67 9.05
CA ILE A 98 -16.64 11.91 8.28
C ILE A 98 -17.76 11.69 7.27
N TYR A 99 -18.61 12.70 7.06
CA TYR A 99 -19.81 12.61 6.24
C TYR A 99 -19.53 11.98 4.86
N VAL A 100 -20.28 10.93 4.54
CA VAL A 100 -20.23 10.22 3.26
C VAL A 100 -21.41 10.70 2.43
N GLU A 101 -21.21 11.72 1.58
CA GLU A 101 -22.25 12.05 0.60
C GLU A 101 -22.50 10.85 -0.33
N LYS A 102 -23.77 10.68 -0.74
CA LYS A 102 -24.23 9.75 -1.79
C LYS A 102 -23.68 10.06 -3.19
N ILE A 103 -22.66 10.90 -3.32
CA ILE A 103 -22.03 11.15 -4.61
C ILE A 103 -21.09 9.97 -4.89
N SER A 104 -21.33 9.30 -6.02
CA SER A 104 -20.42 8.30 -6.59
C SER A 104 -19.10 8.98 -6.96
N ASN A 105 -18.29 9.26 -5.96
CA ASN A 105 -16.97 9.85 -6.15
C ASN A 105 -15.98 8.72 -6.42
N PRO A 106 -15.14 8.85 -7.46
CA PRO A 106 -14.11 7.87 -7.75
C PRO A 106 -13.24 7.60 -6.52
N GLU A 107 -12.98 6.33 -6.26
CA GLU A 107 -12.11 5.85 -5.19
C GLU A 107 -10.76 5.43 -5.77
N PHE A 108 -9.71 5.46 -4.93
CA PHE A 108 -8.45 4.83 -5.31
C PHE A 108 -8.68 3.35 -5.62
N LYS A 109 -8.16 2.89 -6.78
CA LYS A 109 -8.32 1.52 -7.27
C LYS A 109 -6.98 0.81 -7.33
N VAL A 110 -7.00 -0.47 -6.99
CA VAL A 110 -5.80 -1.32 -6.86
C VAL A 110 -5.37 -1.97 -8.19
N THR A 111 -6.18 -1.91 -9.25
CA THR A 111 -5.99 -2.73 -10.46
C THR A 111 -4.71 -2.47 -11.26
N ASP A 112 -3.93 -1.44 -10.95
CA ASP A 112 -2.60 -1.17 -11.54
C ASP A 112 -1.56 -0.74 -10.49
N ILE A 113 -1.69 -1.21 -9.25
CA ILE A 113 -0.95 -0.67 -8.10
C ILE A 113 0.57 -0.76 -8.27
N VAL A 114 1.10 -1.86 -8.83
CA VAL A 114 2.56 -2.02 -9.06
C VAL A 114 3.06 -1.07 -10.12
N GLY A 115 2.36 -0.97 -11.26
CA GLY A 115 2.73 -0.08 -12.36
C GLY A 115 2.63 1.38 -11.94
N SER A 116 1.58 1.74 -11.19
CA SER A 116 1.37 3.10 -10.67
C SER A 116 2.40 3.45 -9.59
N PHE A 117 2.72 2.50 -8.69
CA PHE A 117 3.74 2.65 -7.67
C PHE A 117 5.14 2.83 -8.28
N ALA A 118 5.52 1.99 -9.24
CA ALA A 118 6.78 2.11 -9.97
C ALA A 118 6.88 3.42 -10.77
N LYS A 119 5.79 3.81 -11.44
CA LYS A 119 5.70 5.12 -12.13
C LYS A 119 5.87 6.27 -11.15
N THR A 120 5.19 6.23 -10.00
CA THR A 120 5.27 7.26 -8.96
C THR A 120 6.70 7.40 -8.43
N ILE A 121 7.38 6.29 -8.13
CA ILE A 121 8.80 6.31 -7.75
C ILE A 121 9.66 6.88 -8.88
N GLY A 122 9.38 6.51 -10.13
CA GLY A 122 10.03 7.08 -11.31
C GLY A 122 9.81 8.59 -11.45
N SER A 123 8.59 9.09 -11.20
CA SER A 123 8.27 10.52 -11.19
C SER A 123 9.07 11.25 -10.10
N PHE A 124 9.15 10.68 -8.89
CA PHE A 124 9.97 11.23 -7.80
C PHE A 124 11.45 11.32 -8.16
N ALA A 125 12.00 10.27 -8.76
CA ALA A 125 13.42 10.24 -9.15
C ALA A 125 13.76 11.27 -10.24
N ASN A 126 12.80 11.61 -11.10
CA ASN A 126 13.03 12.46 -12.26
C ASN A 126 12.65 13.93 -12.05
N LEU A 127 11.91 14.30 -10.98
CA LEU A 127 11.55 15.67 -10.60
C LEU A 127 11.06 16.58 -11.76
N ASN A 128 10.46 16.02 -12.80
CA ASN A 128 10.07 16.75 -14.00
C ASN A 128 8.58 17.13 -13.96
N GLY A 129 8.26 18.33 -13.46
CA GLY A 129 6.93 18.93 -13.63
C GLY A 129 6.55 19.96 -12.55
N ILE A 130 5.88 21.05 -12.97
CA ILE A 130 5.23 22.01 -12.06
C ILE A 130 4.10 21.32 -11.27
N ASP A 131 3.38 20.39 -11.89
CA ASP A 131 2.27 19.65 -11.27
C ASP A 131 2.76 18.63 -10.23
N THR A 132 3.92 17.99 -10.46
CA THR A 132 4.58 17.08 -9.50
C THR A 132 4.86 17.79 -8.17
N ARG A 133 5.30 19.06 -8.23
CA ARG A 133 5.57 19.88 -7.04
C ARG A 133 4.28 20.15 -6.26
N ASP A 134 3.20 20.53 -6.93
CA ASP A 134 1.94 20.90 -6.28
C ASP A 134 1.24 19.67 -5.68
N SER A 135 1.23 18.53 -6.39
CA SER A 135 0.77 17.26 -5.84
C SER A 135 1.62 16.81 -4.65
N LEU A 136 2.94 17.01 -4.69
CA LEU A 136 3.83 16.71 -3.57
C LEU A 136 3.54 17.59 -2.35
N TYR A 137 3.34 18.90 -2.53
CA TYR A 137 2.96 19.79 -1.44
C TYR A 137 1.62 19.40 -0.82
N ALA A 138 0.62 19.08 -1.64
CA ALA A 138 -0.68 18.64 -1.16
C ALA A 138 -0.59 17.31 -0.40
N THR A 139 0.19 16.34 -0.88
CA THR A 139 0.44 15.08 -0.17
C THR A 139 1.16 15.32 1.15
N LEU A 140 2.24 16.12 1.16
CA LEU A 140 2.99 16.45 2.38
C LEU A 140 2.12 17.16 3.41
N TYR A 141 1.31 18.13 2.96
CA TYR A 141 0.36 18.82 3.81
C TYR A 141 -0.60 17.81 4.47
N ALA A 142 -1.26 16.96 3.67
CA ALA A 142 -2.23 15.99 4.18
C ALA A 142 -1.59 15.00 5.17
N MET A 143 -0.45 14.40 4.81
CA MET A 143 0.25 13.40 5.63
C MET A 143 0.80 13.96 6.96
N ASN A 144 1.07 15.28 7.03
CA ASN A 144 1.52 15.93 8.27
C ASN A 144 0.38 16.61 9.05
N MET A 145 -0.81 16.78 8.48
CA MET A 145 -1.95 17.39 9.17
C MET A 145 -2.93 16.37 9.73
N PHE A 146 -3.03 15.19 9.09
CA PHE A 146 -4.06 14.21 9.39
C PHE A 146 -3.47 12.87 9.82
N SER A 147 -4.22 12.19 10.69
CA SER A 147 -3.93 10.86 11.17
C SER A 147 -4.24 9.77 10.13
N TYR A 148 -3.55 8.65 10.30
CA TYR A 148 -3.74 7.40 9.56
C TYR A 148 -3.64 6.26 10.56
N ARG A 149 -3.98 5.05 10.13
CA ARG A 149 -4.12 3.89 11.02
C ARG A 149 -3.00 3.70 12.02
N THR A 150 -1.76 3.74 11.55
CA THR A 150 -0.55 3.43 12.32
C THR A 150 0.12 4.68 12.90
N TYR A 151 -0.53 5.85 12.84
CA TYR A 151 0.06 7.14 13.20
C TYR A 151 0.71 7.13 14.59
N VAL A 152 -0.02 6.64 15.60
CA VAL A 152 0.51 6.54 16.97
C VAL A 152 1.71 5.58 17.05
N TYR A 153 1.63 4.42 16.38
CA TYR A 153 2.70 3.44 16.40
C TYR A 153 3.97 3.94 15.71
N GLU A 154 3.82 4.58 14.54
CA GLU A 154 4.95 5.13 13.78
C GLU A 154 5.58 6.34 14.48
N GLY A 155 4.78 7.19 15.11
CA GLY A 155 5.29 8.30 15.91
C GLY A 155 6.12 7.81 17.12
N LYS A 156 5.64 6.79 17.82
CA LYS A 156 6.39 6.13 18.91
C LYS A 156 7.65 5.42 18.42
N TYR A 157 7.59 4.78 17.25
CA TYR A 157 8.74 4.17 16.60
C TYR A 157 9.84 5.22 16.33
N LYS A 158 9.48 6.32 15.64
CA LYS A 158 10.41 7.42 15.31
C LYS A 158 11.03 8.05 16.54
N TYR A 159 10.22 8.35 17.57
CA TYR A 159 10.73 8.86 18.83
C TYR A 159 11.79 7.94 19.46
N ASN A 160 11.53 6.63 19.48
CA ASN A 160 12.48 5.67 20.05
C ASN A 160 13.75 5.54 19.20
N GLU A 161 13.63 5.58 17.87
CA GLU A 161 14.78 5.58 16.96
C GLU A 161 15.68 6.80 17.21
N ASP A 162 15.09 7.99 17.34
CA ASP A 162 15.82 9.25 17.51
C ASP A 162 16.44 9.43 18.91
N ASN A 163 15.87 8.81 19.96
CA ASN A 163 16.25 9.12 21.35
C ASN A 163 16.83 7.93 22.14
N ASN A 164 16.37 6.70 21.86
CA ASN A 164 16.73 5.53 22.66
C ASN A 164 17.65 4.56 21.93
N GLY A 165 17.66 4.58 20.59
CA GLY A 165 18.50 3.73 19.73
C GLY A 165 18.21 2.23 19.79
N ALA A 166 17.31 1.78 20.68
CA ALA A 166 16.98 0.37 20.86
C ALA A 166 16.10 -0.14 19.71
N GLU A 167 16.48 -1.26 19.11
CA GLU A 167 15.73 -1.87 18.02
C GLU A 167 14.30 -2.27 18.45
N ILE A 168 13.31 -1.82 17.68
CA ILE A 168 11.93 -2.26 17.80
C ILE A 168 11.68 -3.39 16.79
N THR A 169 11.18 -4.49 17.31
CA THR A 169 10.81 -5.71 16.58
C THR A 169 9.35 -6.04 16.89
N TYR A 170 8.73 -6.92 16.11
CA TYR A 170 7.36 -7.33 16.35
C TYR A 170 7.18 -7.88 17.77
N SER A 171 8.15 -8.70 18.22
CA SER A 171 8.12 -9.34 19.54
C SER A 171 8.14 -8.36 20.72
N ASN A 172 8.83 -7.22 20.58
CA ASN A 172 9.06 -6.28 21.69
C ASN A 172 8.24 -4.97 21.57
N CYS A 173 7.57 -4.74 20.43
CA CYS A 173 6.96 -3.44 20.14
C CYS A 173 5.92 -3.02 21.18
N ASN A 174 5.04 -3.93 21.62
CA ASN A 174 3.96 -3.59 22.56
C ASN A 174 4.52 -3.09 23.90
N SER A 175 5.55 -3.74 24.45
CA SER A 175 6.15 -3.32 25.72
C SER A 175 6.92 -2.01 25.58
N LYS A 176 7.65 -1.83 24.47
CA LYS A 176 8.35 -0.58 24.16
C LYS A 176 7.38 0.60 24.01
N TYR A 177 6.31 0.42 23.25
CA TYR A 177 5.31 1.47 23.01
C TYR A 177 4.48 1.81 24.25
N ALA A 178 4.23 0.84 25.14
CA ALA A 178 3.57 1.10 26.41
C ALA A 178 4.41 2.02 27.32
N GLY A 179 5.74 1.85 27.31
CA GLY A 179 6.66 2.73 28.04
C GLY A 179 6.72 4.18 27.52
N LEU A 180 6.15 4.46 26.35
CA LEU A 180 6.14 5.78 25.71
C LEU A 180 4.80 6.51 25.82
N GLU A 181 3.80 5.96 26.52
CA GLU A 181 2.46 6.53 26.56
C GLU A 181 2.43 7.95 27.17
N SER A 182 3.15 8.16 28.28
CA SER A 182 3.23 9.49 28.90
C SER A 182 3.89 10.53 28.00
N LYS A 183 4.85 10.13 27.15
CA LYS A 183 5.48 11.00 26.15
C LYS A 183 4.55 11.30 24.98
N TRP A 184 3.71 10.34 24.60
CA TRP A 184 2.75 10.53 23.53
C TRP A 184 1.66 11.56 23.88
N GLN A 185 1.42 11.80 25.16
CA GLN A 185 0.50 12.83 25.65
C GLN A 185 1.21 14.18 25.94
N ASP A 186 2.46 14.36 25.49
CA ASP A 186 3.22 15.59 25.76
C ASP A 186 2.72 16.79 24.93
N GLU A 187 2.11 17.75 25.61
CA GLU A 187 1.59 18.98 25.02
C GLU A 187 2.69 20.01 24.68
N ASN A 188 3.92 19.83 25.16
CA ASN A 188 5.01 20.79 24.97
C ASN A 188 5.32 21.02 23.48
N LYS A 189 5.27 22.28 23.04
CA LYS A 189 5.48 22.70 21.64
C LYS A 189 6.78 22.19 20.99
N THR A 190 7.78 21.79 21.77
CA THR A 190 9.02 21.20 21.26
C THR A 190 8.90 19.71 20.92
N PHE A 191 7.91 19.01 21.47
CA PHE A 191 7.59 17.63 21.13
C PHE A 191 6.74 17.61 19.85
N VAL A 192 7.32 17.13 18.74
CA VAL A 192 6.73 17.23 17.40
C VAL A 192 6.10 15.92 16.88
N TYR A 193 6.38 14.78 17.50
CA TYR A 193 6.02 13.45 16.97
C TYR A 193 4.52 13.14 16.95
N ASN A 194 3.73 13.86 17.74
CA ASN A 194 2.27 13.71 17.83
C ASN A 194 1.50 14.95 17.33
N LYS A 195 2.16 15.89 16.63
CA LYS A 195 1.56 17.19 16.26
C LYS A 195 1.45 17.41 14.76
N SER A 196 0.43 18.17 14.39
CA SER A 196 0.24 18.68 13.05
C SER A 196 1.17 19.84 12.74
N LEU A 197 1.19 20.29 11.46
CA LEU A 197 1.93 21.49 11.05
C LEU A 197 1.50 22.77 11.78
N THR A 198 0.29 22.80 12.33
CA THR A 198 -0.22 23.92 13.15
C THR A 198 0.09 23.76 14.63
N ASN A 199 0.96 22.81 14.99
CA ASN A 199 1.37 22.49 16.36
C ASN A 199 0.19 22.07 17.26
N GLN A 200 -0.85 21.50 16.66
CA GLN A 200 -1.98 20.91 17.38
C GLN A 200 -1.76 19.41 17.51
N MET A 201 -2.12 18.83 18.66
CA MET A 201 -2.00 17.38 18.85
C MET A 201 -2.95 16.65 17.91
N ILE A 202 -2.47 15.62 17.23
CA ILE A 202 -3.29 14.73 16.43
C ILE A 202 -3.77 13.59 17.34
N ASN A 203 -5.03 13.70 17.80
CA ASN A 203 -5.61 12.80 18.79
C ASN A 203 -7.14 12.72 18.65
N LEU A 204 -7.79 11.93 19.53
CA LEU A 204 -9.24 11.77 19.55
C LEU A 204 -10.01 13.03 19.95
N GLU A 205 -9.38 14.04 20.52
CA GLU A 205 -10.04 15.30 20.92
C GLU A 205 -10.10 16.26 19.72
N ASN A 206 -9.02 16.33 18.94
CA ASN A 206 -8.88 17.28 17.84
C ASN A 206 -9.29 16.72 16.47
N ASN A 207 -9.24 15.40 16.28
CA ASN A 207 -9.51 14.75 14.99
C ASN A 207 -10.82 13.96 15.02
N ALA A 208 -11.69 14.20 14.04
CA ALA A 208 -12.98 13.54 13.94
C ALA A 208 -12.83 12.04 13.63
N ALA A 209 -12.11 11.71 12.55
CA ALA A 209 -11.83 10.33 12.14
C ALA A 209 -10.41 9.89 12.56
N ASN A 210 -10.03 10.12 13.82
CA ASN A 210 -8.69 9.80 14.31
C ASN A 210 -8.27 8.36 13.92
N ASN A 211 -7.06 8.25 13.38
CA ASN A 211 -6.45 7.05 12.77
C ASN A 211 -7.12 6.53 11.48
N ALA A 212 -7.92 7.35 10.78
CA ALA A 212 -8.55 6.94 9.51
C ALA A 212 -8.73 8.08 8.49
N GLU A 213 -8.15 9.26 8.72
CA GLU A 213 -8.40 10.45 7.90
C GLU A 213 -7.74 10.38 6.52
N ILE A 214 -6.48 9.90 6.45
CA ILE A 214 -5.80 9.71 5.15
C ILE A 214 -6.51 8.61 4.34
N GLU A 215 -6.90 7.51 4.98
CA GLU A 215 -7.67 6.46 4.32
C GLU A 215 -9.04 6.98 3.84
N TYR A 216 -9.68 7.87 4.59
CA TYR A 216 -10.88 8.57 4.12
C TYR A 216 -10.61 9.41 2.87
N ILE A 217 -9.49 10.14 2.79
CA ILE A 217 -9.15 10.93 1.60
C ILE A 217 -9.02 10.02 0.35
N LEU A 218 -8.42 8.84 0.51
CA LEU A 218 -8.23 7.89 -0.59
C LEU A 218 -9.54 7.22 -1.05
N TYR A 219 -10.40 6.81 -0.12
CA TYR A 219 -11.54 5.91 -0.42
C TYR A 219 -12.92 6.54 -0.19
N GLY A 220 -13.05 7.53 0.70
CA GLY A 220 -14.27 8.29 0.94
C GLY A 220 -15.44 7.48 1.52
N LYS A 221 -15.19 6.44 2.31
CA LYS A 221 -16.21 5.59 2.97
C LYS A 221 -16.24 5.81 4.48
N THR A 222 -16.87 4.89 5.22
CA THR A 222 -16.76 4.82 6.68
C THR A 222 -15.36 4.40 7.11
N ASN A 223 -14.95 4.78 8.32
CA ASN A 223 -13.62 4.51 8.87
C ASN A 223 -13.24 3.03 8.74
N GLU A 224 -14.10 2.10 9.18
CA GLU A 224 -13.87 0.65 9.05
C GLU A 224 -13.62 0.22 7.59
N LYS A 225 -14.41 0.72 6.64
CA LYS A 225 -14.28 0.35 5.22
C LYS A 225 -13.06 0.98 4.57
N ASN A 226 -12.66 2.18 5.01
CA ASN A 226 -11.47 2.86 4.54
C ASN A 226 -10.21 2.12 5.00
N LEU A 227 -10.16 1.70 6.27
CA LEU A 227 -9.06 0.90 6.80
C LEU A 227 -8.96 -0.46 6.11
N GLU A 228 -10.08 -1.12 5.87
CA GLU A 228 -10.12 -2.39 5.12
C GLU A 228 -9.57 -2.22 3.69
N LYS A 229 -10.00 -1.17 2.99
CA LYS A 229 -9.52 -0.84 1.63
C LYS A 229 -8.02 -0.50 1.61
N ALA A 230 -7.54 0.26 2.59
CA ALA A 230 -6.12 0.59 2.72
C ALA A 230 -5.28 -0.66 2.99
N TYR A 231 -5.71 -1.49 3.93
CA TYR A 231 -5.08 -2.77 4.24
C TYR A 231 -4.97 -3.65 2.99
N LEU A 232 -6.08 -3.83 2.25
CA LEU A 232 -6.10 -4.63 1.03
C LEU A 232 -5.16 -4.08 -0.05
N SER A 233 -5.14 -2.76 -0.24
CA SER A 233 -4.27 -2.13 -1.24
C SER A 233 -2.79 -2.33 -0.92
N ILE A 234 -2.38 -2.16 0.35
CA ILE A 234 -1.00 -2.42 0.77
C ILE A 234 -0.69 -3.91 0.65
N TYR A 235 -1.59 -4.78 1.10
CA TYR A 235 -1.43 -6.23 0.98
C TYR A 235 -1.24 -6.69 -0.47
N GLU A 236 -2.03 -6.19 -1.42
CA GLU A 236 -1.95 -6.54 -2.84
C GLU A 236 -0.61 -6.08 -3.45
N LEU A 237 -0.12 -4.89 -3.08
CA LEU A 237 1.20 -4.42 -3.49
C LEU A 237 2.32 -5.28 -2.89
N ARG A 238 2.26 -5.59 -1.59
CA ARG A 238 3.22 -6.49 -0.92
C ARG A 238 3.22 -7.86 -1.56
N MET A 239 2.05 -8.41 -1.85
CA MET A 239 1.89 -9.71 -2.51
C MET A 239 2.55 -9.71 -3.90
N ALA A 240 2.35 -8.66 -4.70
CA ALA A 240 2.97 -8.58 -6.01
C ALA A 240 4.51 -8.49 -5.93
N LEU A 241 5.04 -7.69 -5.01
CA LEU A 241 6.49 -7.54 -4.79
C LEU A 241 7.12 -8.81 -4.22
N ASN A 242 6.47 -9.44 -3.24
CA ASN A 242 6.87 -10.73 -2.67
C ASN A 242 6.78 -11.83 -3.73
N LEU A 243 5.77 -11.84 -4.61
CA LEU A 243 5.68 -12.81 -5.70
C LEU A 243 6.88 -12.67 -6.65
N ALA A 244 7.20 -11.44 -7.09
CA ALA A 244 8.37 -11.17 -7.93
C ALA A 244 9.68 -11.62 -7.24
N SER A 245 9.86 -11.26 -5.97
CA SER A 245 10.99 -11.71 -5.16
C SER A 245 11.04 -13.24 -5.04
N GLY A 246 9.89 -13.89 -4.84
CA GLY A 246 9.77 -15.32 -4.68
C GLY A 246 10.18 -16.07 -5.94
N PHE A 247 9.84 -15.57 -7.13
CA PHE A 247 10.36 -16.13 -8.38
C PHE A 247 11.87 -15.98 -8.48
N VAL A 248 12.45 -14.83 -8.12
CA VAL A 248 13.92 -14.64 -8.15
C VAL A 248 14.63 -15.52 -7.13
N ASN A 249 14.02 -15.78 -5.97
CA ASN A 249 14.63 -16.52 -4.86
C ASN A 249 14.39 -18.02 -4.87
N PHE A 250 13.27 -18.50 -5.41
CA PHE A 250 12.84 -19.88 -5.24
C PHE A 250 12.59 -20.63 -6.55
N TRP A 251 12.57 -19.94 -7.70
CA TRP A 251 12.48 -20.57 -9.02
C TRP A 251 13.77 -21.23 -9.51
N PRO A 252 14.96 -20.59 -9.41
CA PRO A 252 16.14 -21.05 -10.15
C PRO A 252 16.63 -22.44 -9.74
N GLU A 253 17.05 -23.22 -10.72
CA GLU A 253 17.53 -24.60 -10.54
C GLU A 253 18.89 -24.70 -9.82
N LYS A 254 19.68 -23.64 -9.75
CA LYS A 254 21.04 -23.69 -9.19
C LYS A 254 21.21 -22.86 -7.92
N LYS A 255 20.14 -22.27 -7.37
CA LYS A 255 20.23 -21.50 -6.14
C LYS A 255 20.27 -22.43 -4.94
N ASP A 256 21.27 -22.24 -4.08
CA ASP A 256 21.52 -23.06 -2.90
C ASP A 256 20.79 -22.49 -1.68
N ASN A 257 19.46 -22.56 -1.68
CA ASN A 257 18.66 -22.32 -0.48
C ASN A 257 17.64 -23.45 -0.26
N GLU A 258 17.38 -23.78 1.00
CA GLU A 258 16.57 -24.95 1.39
C GLU A 258 15.11 -24.81 0.93
N THR A 259 14.59 -23.59 0.91
CA THR A 259 13.24 -23.29 0.42
C THR A 259 13.07 -23.65 -1.06
N ALA A 260 14.01 -23.25 -1.92
CA ALA A 260 13.99 -23.57 -3.35
C ALA A 260 14.18 -25.07 -3.59
N LYS A 261 15.04 -25.74 -2.81
CA LYS A 261 15.22 -27.20 -2.86
C LYS A 261 13.92 -27.92 -2.53
N ALA A 262 13.23 -27.51 -1.46
CA ALA A 262 11.97 -28.11 -1.04
C ALA A 262 10.84 -27.88 -2.06
N ILE A 263 10.68 -26.65 -2.55
CA ILE A 263 9.68 -26.32 -3.59
C ILE A 263 9.92 -27.16 -4.84
N ARG A 264 11.18 -27.28 -5.28
CA ARG A 264 11.54 -28.12 -6.43
C ARG A 264 11.32 -29.60 -6.16
N GLY A 265 11.67 -30.08 -4.98
CA GLY A 265 11.45 -31.46 -4.56
C GLY A 265 9.97 -31.81 -4.62
N ALA A 266 9.12 -30.97 -4.02
CA ALA A 266 7.66 -31.11 -4.09
C ALA A 266 7.16 -31.10 -5.54
N ALA A 267 7.62 -30.15 -6.35
CA ALA A 267 7.19 -30.01 -7.74
C ALA A 267 7.56 -31.22 -8.62
N ARG A 268 8.81 -31.70 -8.56
CA ARG A 268 9.24 -32.90 -9.31
C ARG A 268 8.53 -34.17 -8.84
N LEU A 269 8.22 -34.24 -7.55
CA LEU A 269 7.47 -35.37 -7.01
C LEU A 269 6.04 -35.37 -7.52
N ILE A 270 5.36 -34.22 -7.56
CA ILE A 270 4.00 -34.09 -8.13
C ILE A 270 3.99 -34.40 -9.63
N GLU A 271 4.98 -33.90 -10.37
CA GLU A 271 5.14 -34.22 -11.80
C GLU A 271 5.29 -35.73 -12.01
N LYS A 272 6.18 -36.39 -11.26
CA LYS A 272 6.37 -37.84 -11.34
C LYS A 272 5.11 -38.62 -10.94
N ALA A 273 4.47 -38.19 -9.86
CA ALA A 273 3.23 -38.76 -9.33
C ALA A 273 2.07 -38.72 -10.33
N THR A 274 1.97 -37.62 -11.07
CA THR A 274 0.93 -37.41 -12.09
C THR A 274 1.36 -37.85 -13.49
N GLN A 275 2.49 -38.56 -13.60
CA GLN A 275 3.08 -38.98 -14.88
C GLN A 275 3.26 -37.83 -15.89
N GLY A 276 3.54 -36.62 -15.38
CA GLY A 276 3.77 -35.42 -16.19
C GLY A 276 2.50 -34.64 -16.56
N ILE A 277 1.31 -35.07 -16.14
CA ILE A 277 0.05 -34.35 -16.39
C ILE A 277 0.07 -32.97 -15.71
N ILE A 278 0.62 -32.88 -14.49
CA ILE A 278 0.88 -31.61 -13.81
C ILE A 278 2.38 -31.33 -13.95
N PRO A 279 2.80 -30.38 -14.81
CA PRO A 279 4.21 -30.07 -14.98
C PRO A 279 4.79 -29.46 -13.70
N ALA A 280 6.01 -29.85 -13.34
CA ALA A 280 6.71 -29.26 -12.20
C ALA A 280 6.77 -27.71 -12.23
N PRO A 281 6.96 -27.03 -13.39
CA PRO A 281 6.90 -25.57 -13.45
C PRO A 281 5.58 -24.97 -12.92
N VAL A 282 4.44 -25.61 -13.19
CA VAL A 282 3.12 -25.13 -12.74
C VAL A 282 3.01 -25.25 -11.21
N THR A 283 3.41 -26.39 -10.66
CA THR A 283 3.42 -26.62 -9.21
C THR A 283 4.33 -25.63 -8.48
N LYS A 284 5.50 -25.32 -9.04
CA LYS A 284 6.39 -24.29 -8.48
C LYS A 284 5.72 -22.92 -8.42
N CYS A 285 5.03 -22.50 -9.48
CA CYS A 285 4.30 -21.22 -9.49
C CYS A 285 3.28 -21.14 -8.35
N VAL A 286 2.51 -22.21 -8.13
CA VAL A 286 1.50 -22.27 -7.07
C VAL A 286 2.15 -22.17 -5.68
N LEU A 287 3.21 -22.96 -5.43
CA LEU A 287 3.91 -22.96 -4.14
C LEU A 287 4.56 -21.61 -3.83
N ILE A 288 5.19 -20.97 -4.83
CA ILE A 288 5.77 -19.63 -4.69
C ILE A 288 4.67 -18.59 -4.40
N ALA A 289 3.52 -18.69 -5.05
CA ALA A 289 2.40 -17.79 -4.81
C ALA A 289 1.79 -17.95 -3.41
N LEU A 290 1.67 -19.18 -2.91
CA LEU A 290 1.23 -19.45 -1.54
C LEU A 290 2.20 -18.89 -0.50
N LEU A 291 3.50 -19.11 -0.70
CA LEU A 291 4.54 -18.56 0.16
C LEU A 291 4.54 -17.02 0.15
N ALA A 292 4.38 -16.41 -1.03
CA ALA A 292 4.26 -14.95 -1.15
C ALA A 292 3.03 -14.39 -0.43
N ALA A 293 1.90 -15.10 -0.45
CA ALA A 293 0.71 -14.70 0.30
C ALA A 293 0.95 -14.74 1.82
N LEU A 294 1.53 -15.84 2.34
CA LEU A 294 1.90 -15.98 3.75
C LEU A 294 2.84 -14.87 4.21
N GLU A 295 3.88 -14.61 3.42
CA GLU A 295 4.84 -13.55 3.69
C GLU A 295 4.18 -12.17 3.71
N SER A 296 3.21 -11.93 2.82
CA SER A 296 2.47 -10.66 2.76
C SER A 296 1.53 -10.48 3.96
N VAL A 297 0.94 -11.55 4.48
CA VAL A 297 0.16 -11.49 5.73
C VAL A 297 1.08 -11.08 6.89
N ASN A 298 2.27 -11.67 6.99
CA ASN A 298 3.25 -11.30 8.02
C ASN A 298 3.73 -9.86 7.89
N ASP A 299 4.02 -9.42 6.67
CA ASP A 299 4.38 -8.04 6.39
C ASP A 299 3.30 -7.07 6.91
N MET A 300 2.02 -7.38 6.67
CA MET A 300 0.91 -6.55 7.16
C MET A 300 0.84 -6.51 8.69
N LYS A 301 1.14 -7.62 9.38
CA LYS A 301 1.17 -7.63 10.86
C LYS A 301 2.23 -6.68 11.40
N ILE A 302 3.42 -6.69 10.81
CA ILE A 302 4.54 -5.84 11.20
C ILE A 302 4.25 -4.36 10.85
N LEU A 303 3.77 -4.08 9.63
CA LEU A 303 3.42 -2.72 9.19
C LEU A 303 2.33 -2.10 10.06
N ASN A 304 1.32 -2.87 10.48
CA ASN A 304 0.26 -2.39 11.38
C ASN A 304 0.77 -2.02 12.79
N LYS A 305 2.00 -2.41 13.15
CA LYS A 305 2.70 -1.99 14.37
C LYS A 305 3.65 -0.81 14.14
N GLY A 306 3.56 -0.16 12.98
CA GLY A 306 4.39 0.99 12.61
C GLY A 306 5.86 0.64 12.40
N ILE A 307 6.20 -0.64 12.23
CA ILE A 307 7.59 -1.09 12.05
C ILE A 307 7.92 -1.08 10.56
N PRO A 308 9.03 -0.43 10.13
CA PRO A 308 9.42 -0.37 8.73
C PRO A 308 9.89 -1.73 8.20
N LEU A 309 9.48 -2.06 6.98
CA LEU A 309 9.89 -3.29 6.28
C LEU A 309 10.49 -2.99 4.91
N GLU A 310 11.42 -3.83 4.47
CA GLU A 310 11.97 -3.73 3.12
C GLU A 310 10.88 -3.90 2.06
N VAL A 311 10.88 -2.98 1.09
CA VAL A 311 9.93 -2.99 -0.04
C VAL A 311 10.12 -4.23 -0.91
N TYR A 312 11.38 -4.60 -1.19
CA TYR A 312 11.73 -5.74 -2.03
C TYR A 312 12.78 -6.61 -1.34
N LYS A 313 12.42 -7.88 -1.12
CA LYS A 313 13.30 -8.89 -0.50
C LYS A 313 14.25 -9.46 -1.54
N LYS A 314 15.54 -9.12 -1.46
CA LYS A 314 16.58 -9.56 -2.40
C LYS A 314 17.00 -11.00 -2.16
N THR A 315 16.99 -11.45 -0.91
CA THR A 315 17.47 -12.78 -0.50
C THR A 315 16.41 -13.55 0.27
N ASP A 316 16.54 -14.88 0.29
CA ASP A 316 15.63 -15.77 1.03
C ASP A 316 15.65 -15.51 2.54
N LYS A 317 16.79 -15.11 3.12
CA LYS A 317 16.91 -14.81 4.56
C LYS A 317 16.01 -13.66 5.03
N GLN A 318 15.60 -12.79 4.10
CA GLN A 318 14.71 -11.66 4.38
C GLN A 318 13.22 -12.08 4.37
N TRP A 319 12.92 -13.35 4.09
CA TRP A 319 11.59 -13.93 4.18
C TRP A 319 11.40 -14.59 5.54
N ALA A 320 10.37 -14.17 6.26
CA ALA A 320 9.95 -14.77 7.51
C ALA A 320 9.58 -16.26 7.37
N TYR A 321 8.99 -16.64 6.24
CA TYR A 321 8.54 -18.02 5.97
C TYR A 321 9.50 -18.86 5.12
N SER A 322 10.74 -18.41 4.90
CA SER A 322 11.74 -19.26 4.25
C SER A 322 12.28 -20.33 5.21
N MET A 323 12.40 -21.57 4.73
CA MET A 323 13.21 -22.61 5.38
C MET A 323 14.67 -22.19 5.26
N GLY A 324 15.28 -21.80 6.38
CA GLY A 324 16.62 -21.21 6.47
C GLY A 324 16.64 -19.71 6.84
N GLY A 325 15.48 -19.07 6.98
CA GLY A 325 15.33 -17.77 7.65
C GLY A 325 15.52 -17.90 9.17
N SER A 326 15.48 -16.77 9.88
CA SER A 326 15.75 -16.58 11.33
C SER A 326 14.83 -17.32 12.32
N GLY A 327 14.39 -18.55 12.02
CA GLY A 327 13.73 -19.41 12.99
C GLY A 327 13.50 -20.81 12.42
N GLU A 328 14.03 -21.81 13.12
CA GLU A 328 13.64 -23.22 12.99
C GLU A 328 12.10 -23.33 13.10
N ASP A 329 11.56 -24.26 12.31
CA ASP A 329 10.13 -24.59 12.15
C ASP A 329 9.22 -23.57 11.42
N VAL A 330 8.57 -24.07 10.36
CA VAL A 330 7.50 -23.40 9.57
C VAL A 330 6.18 -23.31 10.36
N SER A 331 6.19 -23.63 11.66
CA SER A 331 5.01 -23.78 12.51
C SER A 331 4.92 -22.71 13.62
N SER A 332 3.70 -22.22 13.82
CA SER A 332 3.14 -21.57 15.01
C SER A 332 3.15 -20.03 15.12
N ASN A 333 2.03 -19.44 14.68
CA ASN A 333 1.23 -18.34 15.25
C ASN A 333 1.84 -16.97 15.59
N ASN A 334 3.15 -16.80 15.68
CA ASN A 334 3.79 -15.51 15.96
C ASN A 334 4.48 -14.94 14.71
N PRO A 335 4.24 -13.67 14.37
CA PRO A 335 4.92 -13.00 13.27
C PRO A 335 6.44 -13.03 13.51
N LYS A 336 7.18 -13.48 12.50
CA LYS A 336 8.64 -13.53 12.57
C LYS A 336 9.21 -12.25 12.00
N ASP A 337 10.13 -11.64 12.74
CA ASP A 337 10.89 -10.49 12.26
C ASP A 337 11.85 -10.94 11.15
N PRO A 338 11.68 -10.46 9.90
CA PRO A 338 12.59 -10.80 8.82
C PRO A 338 13.97 -10.19 9.07
N GLN A 339 15.03 -10.84 8.59
CA GLN A 339 16.36 -10.25 8.65
C GLN A 339 16.40 -8.93 7.87
N LYS A 340 16.98 -7.90 8.49
CA LYS A 340 17.28 -6.64 7.83
C LYS A 340 18.39 -6.84 6.81
N GLY A 341 18.21 -6.31 5.61
CA GLY A 341 19.28 -6.09 4.66
C GLY A 341 19.40 -4.61 4.29
N ASP A 342 20.06 -4.35 3.17
CA ASP A 342 20.43 -3.00 2.74
C ASP A 342 19.39 -2.37 1.79
N GLY A 343 18.14 -2.86 1.84
CA GLY A 343 17.05 -2.39 0.98
C GLY A 343 16.39 -1.09 1.48
N ILE A 344 15.63 -0.44 0.60
CA ILE A 344 14.71 0.63 0.99
C ILE A 344 13.63 0.02 1.88
N ARG A 345 13.43 0.60 3.06
CA ARG A 345 12.40 0.21 4.02
C ARG A 345 11.29 1.23 4.04
N MET A 346 10.05 0.76 4.09
CA MET A 346 8.84 1.58 4.13
C MET A 346 7.98 1.17 5.32
N GLN A 347 7.45 2.16 6.03
CA GLN A 347 6.37 2.01 7.01
C GLN A 347 5.01 2.09 6.31
N TYR A 348 3.92 1.87 7.05
CA TYR A 348 2.56 1.93 6.52
C TYR A 348 2.23 3.31 5.93
N SER A 349 2.69 4.39 6.59
CA SER A 349 2.52 5.76 6.08
C SER A 349 3.19 6.02 4.72
N ASP A 350 4.33 5.40 4.43
CA ASP A 350 5.03 5.55 3.16
C ASP A 350 4.21 4.99 1.99
N TYR A 351 3.49 3.89 2.20
CA TYR A 351 2.57 3.35 1.19
C TYR A 351 1.39 4.30 0.96
N LEU A 352 0.80 4.82 2.03
CA LEU A 352 -0.28 5.80 1.93
C LEU A 352 0.17 7.08 1.22
N PHE A 353 1.40 7.54 1.51
CA PHE A 353 2.00 8.68 0.84
C PHE A 353 2.06 8.46 -0.67
N VAL A 354 2.54 7.29 -1.12
CA VAL A 354 2.60 6.97 -2.55
C VAL A 354 1.20 6.88 -3.17
N PHE A 355 0.24 6.27 -2.47
CA PHE A 355 -1.14 6.18 -2.98
C PHE A 355 -1.80 7.55 -3.08
N LEU A 356 -1.59 8.41 -2.09
CA LEU A 356 -2.14 9.77 -2.06
C LEU A 356 -1.50 10.63 -3.14
N TYR A 357 -0.17 10.60 -3.26
CA TYR A 357 0.53 11.29 -4.33
C TYR A 357 0.03 10.82 -5.71
N SER A 358 -0.06 9.52 -5.95
CA SER A 358 -0.57 8.97 -7.22
C SER A 358 -2.03 9.37 -7.48
N THR A 359 -2.82 9.60 -6.45
CA THR A 359 -4.20 10.09 -6.54
C THR A 359 -4.24 11.57 -6.93
N LEU A 360 -3.33 12.38 -6.38
CA LEU A 360 -3.28 13.82 -6.62
C LEU A 360 -2.56 14.21 -7.91
N GLU A 361 -1.64 13.37 -8.40
CA GLU A 361 -0.89 13.61 -9.65
C GLU A 361 -1.75 13.38 -10.91
N LYS A 362 -2.82 12.58 -10.82
CA LYS A 362 -3.63 12.18 -11.99
C LYS A 362 -4.36 13.34 -12.69
N GLY A 363 -4.64 14.44 -11.98
CA GLY A 363 -5.36 15.60 -12.52
C GLY A 363 -6.79 15.31 -12.99
N ASP A 364 -7.39 14.21 -12.53
CA ASP A 364 -8.67 13.71 -13.02
C ASP A 364 -9.81 13.86 -11.98
N LYS A 365 -10.95 13.21 -12.21
CA LYS A 365 -12.07 13.21 -11.25
C LYS A 365 -11.68 12.63 -9.88
N LEU A 366 -10.72 11.70 -9.84
CA LEU A 366 -10.21 11.13 -8.60
C LEU A 366 -9.40 12.16 -7.81
N THR A 367 -8.58 12.97 -8.48
CA THR A 367 -7.88 14.11 -7.87
C THR A 367 -8.86 15.11 -7.23
N ASN A 368 -9.91 15.52 -7.96
CA ASN A 368 -10.93 16.44 -7.43
C ASN A 368 -11.70 15.85 -6.24
N ALA A 369 -12.00 14.55 -6.27
CA ALA A 369 -12.62 13.85 -5.16
C ALA A 369 -11.71 13.82 -3.92
N ALA A 370 -10.40 13.60 -4.11
CA ALA A 370 -9.43 13.62 -3.03
C ALA A 370 -9.32 15.02 -2.39
N TYR A 371 -9.20 16.09 -3.18
CA TYR A 371 -9.20 17.47 -2.66
C TYR A 371 -10.49 17.82 -1.91
N SER A 372 -11.64 17.39 -2.43
CA SER A 372 -12.93 17.58 -1.75
C SER A 372 -12.97 16.86 -0.40
N ARG A 373 -12.40 15.64 -0.33
CA ARG A 373 -12.30 14.88 0.93
C ARG A 373 -11.32 15.51 1.91
N ILE A 374 -10.20 16.07 1.44
CA ILE A 374 -9.30 16.89 2.28
C ILE A 374 -10.08 18.02 2.94
N GLY A 375 -10.87 18.78 2.15
CA GLY A 375 -11.72 19.84 2.68
C GLY A 375 -12.70 19.35 3.76
N ARG A 376 -13.31 18.17 3.54
CA ARG A 376 -14.22 17.56 4.54
C ARG A 376 -13.52 17.10 5.82
N VAL A 377 -12.30 16.59 5.73
CA VAL A 377 -11.52 16.23 6.92
C VAL A 377 -11.25 17.50 7.73
N ILE A 378 -10.81 18.58 7.07
CA ILE A 378 -10.59 19.88 7.74
C ILE A 378 -11.88 20.36 8.41
N GLU A 379 -13.00 20.35 7.70
CA GLU A 379 -14.29 20.77 8.23
C GLU A 379 -14.71 19.94 9.45
N ALA A 380 -14.63 18.62 9.37
CA ALA A 380 -15.01 17.73 10.47
C ALA A 380 -14.11 17.92 11.71
N ASN A 381 -12.81 18.13 11.51
CA ASN A 381 -11.89 18.40 12.61
C ASN A 381 -12.15 19.77 13.24
N MET A 382 -12.40 20.79 12.41
CA MET A 382 -12.73 22.13 12.91
C MET A 382 -14.04 22.13 13.69
N GLN A 383 -15.10 21.47 13.20
CA GLN A 383 -16.36 21.29 13.94
C GLN A 383 -16.13 20.66 15.31
N LYS A 384 -15.20 19.71 15.39
CA LYS A 384 -14.85 19.02 16.64
C LYS A 384 -14.08 19.93 17.61
N VAL A 385 -13.06 20.64 17.11
CA VAL A 385 -12.21 21.53 17.92
C VAL A 385 -13.00 22.76 18.41
N THR A 386 -13.87 23.34 17.60
CA THR A 386 -14.65 24.51 17.98
C THR A 386 -15.91 24.16 18.77
N GLY A 387 -16.34 22.89 18.74
CA GLY A 387 -17.64 22.47 19.24
C GLY A 387 -18.82 22.98 18.41
N ASP A 388 -18.57 23.57 17.24
CA ASP A 388 -19.58 24.15 16.36
C ASP A 388 -19.87 23.23 15.18
N SER A 389 -20.95 22.44 15.30
CA SER A 389 -21.44 21.57 14.23
C SER A 389 -21.89 22.30 12.95
N SER A 390 -22.06 23.63 13.00
CA SER A 390 -22.43 24.46 11.86
C SER A 390 -21.24 25.01 11.09
N TYR A 391 -20.01 24.74 11.54
CA TYR A 391 -18.80 25.13 10.84
C TYR A 391 -18.77 24.48 9.45
N ASP A 392 -18.75 25.31 8.41
CA ASP A 392 -18.67 24.91 7.00
C ASP A 392 -17.47 25.61 6.37
N LEU A 393 -16.61 24.82 5.72
CA LEU A 393 -15.40 25.35 5.07
C LEU A 393 -15.75 26.34 3.95
N LYS A 394 -16.92 26.23 3.32
CA LYS A 394 -17.42 27.19 2.31
C LYS A 394 -17.60 28.59 2.86
N ASN A 395 -17.91 28.70 4.15
CA ASN A 395 -18.09 29.99 4.83
C ASN A 395 -16.76 30.56 5.35
N SER A 396 -15.66 29.82 5.21
CA SER A 396 -14.35 30.24 5.70
C SER A 396 -13.65 31.17 4.70
N LYS A 397 -13.02 32.22 5.23
CA LYS A 397 -12.24 33.18 4.43
C LYS A 397 -10.85 32.62 4.16
N THR A 398 -10.60 32.15 2.93
CA THR A 398 -9.32 31.53 2.53
C THR A 398 -8.31 32.52 1.95
N MET A 399 -8.77 33.68 1.47
CA MET A 399 -7.93 34.71 0.90
C MET A 399 -8.32 36.07 1.45
N PHE A 400 -7.33 36.85 1.88
CA PHE A 400 -7.51 38.26 2.17
C PHE A 400 -6.66 39.09 1.21
N THR A 401 -7.24 40.19 0.75
CA THR A 401 -6.55 41.18 -0.07
C THR A 401 -6.54 42.47 0.70
N ILE A 402 -5.34 42.95 1.03
CA ILE A 402 -5.13 44.28 1.57
C ILE A 402 -4.87 45.19 0.38
N THR A 403 -5.74 46.17 0.20
CA THR A 403 -5.53 47.28 -0.73
C THR A 403 -5.30 48.52 0.11
N ALA A 404 -4.13 49.13 -0.01
CA ALA A 404 -3.80 50.39 0.64
C ALA A 404 -3.56 51.45 -0.44
N GLU A 405 -4.22 52.60 -0.32
CA GLU A 405 -3.88 53.79 -1.08
C GLU A 405 -2.96 54.66 -0.23
N ILE A 406 -1.74 54.88 -0.69
CA ILE A 406 -0.76 55.74 -0.02
C ILE A 406 -0.64 57.03 -0.81
N GLU A 407 -0.89 58.15 -0.15
CA GLU A 407 -0.59 59.48 -0.67
C GLU A 407 0.77 59.94 -0.10
N VAL A 408 1.76 60.14 -0.97
CA VAL A 408 3.09 60.63 -0.57
C VAL A 408 3.15 62.13 -0.81
N PRO A 409 3.15 62.98 0.24
CA PRO A 409 3.36 64.41 0.03
C PRO A 409 4.73 64.65 -0.63
N PRO A 410 4.83 65.54 -1.62
CA PRO A 410 6.08 65.78 -2.32
C PRO A 410 7.17 66.25 -1.35
N MET A 411 8.29 65.52 -1.31
CA MET A 411 9.50 65.87 -0.55
C MET A 411 10.36 66.91 -1.29
N MET A 412 9.79 67.70 -2.21
CA MET A 412 10.53 68.75 -2.91
C MET A 412 10.29 70.08 -2.20
N MET A 413 11.39 70.60 -1.65
CA MET A 413 11.59 71.96 -1.17
C MET A 413 10.86 72.97 -2.05
N ASP A 414 10.06 73.85 -1.43
CA ASP A 414 9.21 74.85 -2.05
C ASP A 414 10.06 75.88 -2.83
N GLN A 415 10.53 75.51 -4.02
CA GLN A 415 11.36 76.35 -4.86
C GLN A 415 10.44 77.18 -5.78
N PRO A 416 10.56 78.52 -5.81
CA PRO A 416 9.69 79.42 -6.59
C PRO A 416 9.63 79.10 -8.09
N LEU A 417 10.68 78.47 -8.62
CA LEU A 417 10.84 78.10 -10.03
C LEU A 417 9.93 76.94 -10.50
N ALA A 418 9.27 76.21 -9.59
CA ALA A 418 8.36 75.10 -9.92
C ALA A 418 6.87 75.45 -9.77
N SER A 419 6.54 76.70 -9.44
CA SER A 419 5.16 77.14 -9.15
C SER A 419 4.20 77.00 -10.35
N ASP A 420 4.70 77.16 -11.58
CA ASP A 420 3.90 77.07 -12.82
C ASP A 420 3.49 75.62 -13.18
N TYR A 421 4.14 74.61 -12.61
CA TYR A 421 3.82 73.19 -12.88
C TYR A 421 2.69 72.65 -11.99
N ARG A 422 2.26 73.38 -10.95
CA ARG A 422 1.21 72.93 -10.01
C ARG A 422 -0.14 72.70 -10.68
N LYS A 423 -0.49 73.52 -11.69
CA LYS A 423 -1.76 73.40 -12.44
C LYS A 423 -1.92 72.07 -13.19
N TYR A 424 -0.82 71.36 -13.48
CA TYR A 424 -0.84 70.04 -14.12
C TYR A 424 -0.78 68.87 -13.12
N LEU A 425 -0.61 69.16 -11.83
CA LEU A 425 -0.50 68.19 -10.73
C LEU A 425 -1.81 68.05 -9.93
N ASP A 426 -2.82 68.88 -10.21
CA ASP A 426 -4.10 68.97 -9.48
C ASP A 426 -4.98 67.71 -9.55
N ASN A 427 -4.73 66.79 -10.48
CA ASN A 427 -5.49 65.53 -10.55
C ASN A 427 -5.10 64.52 -9.45
N GLY A 428 -4.09 64.82 -8.62
CA GLY A 428 -3.73 64.04 -7.43
C GLY A 428 -3.37 62.57 -7.70
N GLN A 429 -3.13 62.18 -8.96
CA GLN A 429 -2.78 60.80 -9.32
C GLN A 429 -1.29 60.53 -9.18
N TRP A 430 -0.44 61.55 -9.32
CA TRP A 430 1.02 61.40 -9.33
C TRP A 430 1.60 61.10 -7.93
N ASN A 431 0.86 61.40 -6.86
CA ASN A 431 1.27 61.16 -5.47
C ASN A 431 0.50 60.03 -4.80
N ARG A 432 -0.45 59.38 -5.50
CA ARG A 432 -1.26 58.27 -4.97
C ARG A 432 -0.77 56.93 -5.54
N TYR A 433 -0.42 56.02 -4.64
CA TYR A 433 0.00 54.67 -4.98
C TYR A 433 -0.98 53.66 -4.39
N THR A 434 -1.56 52.81 -5.24
CA THR A 434 -2.36 51.67 -4.77
C THR A 434 -1.46 50.46 -4.59
N LEU A 435 -1.16 50.12 -3.33
CA LEU A 435 -0.50 48.87 -2.98
C LEU A 435 -1.57 47.79 -2.79
N LYS A 436 -1.47 46.72 -3.59
CA LYS A 436 -2.33 45.54 -3.46
C LYS A 436 -1.49 44.36 -3.03
N MET A 437 -1.83 43.80 -1.88
CA MET A 437 -1.22 42.58 -1.36
C MET A 437 -2.32 41.56 -1.12
N SER A 438 -2.32 40.49 -1.93
CA SER A 438 -3.18 39.33 -1.72
C SER A 438 -2.37 38.25 -1.01
N ARG A 439 -2.88 37.76 0.12
CA ARG A 439 -2.34 36.64 0.88
C ARG A 439 -3.45 35.61 1.04
N GLY A 440 -3.21 34.41 0.54
CA GLY A 440 -4.02 33.23 0.82
C GLY A 440 -3.33 32.35 1.85
N TYR A 441 -4.12 31.49 2.50
CA TYR A 441 -3.62 30.28 3.14
C TYR A 441 -3.61 29.13 2.14
#